data_AF-A0A8C2EWM2-F1
#
_entry.id   AF-A0A8C2EWM2-F1
#
_cell.length_a   1.000
_cell.length_b   1.000
_cell.length_c   1.000
_cell.angle_alpha   90.00
_cell.angle_beta   90.00
_cell.angle_gamma   90.00
#
_symmetry.space_group_name_H-M   'P 1'
#
loop_
_entity.id
_entity.type
_entity.pdbx_description
1 polymer ?
#
loop_
_entity_poly.entity_id
_entity_poly.type
_entity_poly.pdbx_seq_one_letter_code
_entity_poly.pdbx_strand_id
1 'polypeptide(L)'
;APFIVFFFIMACDQYQCSITPPLLDLYNGDATLLTIWNRAPSFTWAAAKIYAIWVTFQVVLYMCVPDILHKILPGYVGGVQDGARTPAGLINKYEVNGLQCWIITHVLWVANAQYFHWFSPTIIIDNWIPLLWCTNILGYAVSTFAFIKAYLFPTNPEDCKFTGNIFYNYMMGIEFNPRIGKWFDFKLFFNGRPGIVAWTLINLSYAAKQQELYGYVTNSMILVNVLQAIYVLDFFWNEAWYLKTIDICHDHFGWYLGWGDCVWLPFLYTLQGLYLVYNPIQ
;
A
#
# COMPACT_ATOMS: atom_id res chain seq x y z
N ALA A 1 -11.77 -6.61 -9.08
CA ALA A 1 -10.65 -5.71 -8.73
C ALA A 1 -9.27 -6.28 -9.10
N PRO A 2 -8.88 -7.52 -8.75
CA PRO A 2 -7.53 -8.03 -9.06
C PRO A 2 -7.22 -8.08 -10.56
N PHE A 3 -8.20 -8.49 -11.36
CA PHE A 3 -8.09 -8.46 -12.81
C PHE A 3 -7.81 -7.05 -13.36
N ILE A 4 -8.42 -6.02 -12.79
CA ILE A 4 -8.24 -4.63 -13.23
C ILE A 4 -6.80 -4.18 -12.96
N VAL A 5 -6.30 -4.42 -11.74
CA VAL A 5 -4.90 -4.11 -11.41
C VAL A 5 -3.96 -4.85 -12.33
N PHE A 6 -4.15 -6.16 -12.49
CA PHE A 6 -3.33 -6.98 -13.38
C PHE A 6 -3.36 -6.45 -14.81
N PHE A 7 -4.53 -6.11 -15.34
CA PHE A 7 -4.69 -5.56 -16.69
C PHE A 7 -3.88 -4.28 -16.88
N PHE A 8 -3.98 -3.30 -15.97
CA PHE A 8 -3.22 -2.06 -16.09
C PHE A 8 -1.71 -2.27 -15.98
N ILE A 9 -1.26 -3.15 -15.08
CA ILE A 9 0.17 -3.45 -14.95
C ILE A 9 0.69 -4.17 -16.20
N MET A 10 -0.05 -5.12 -16.77
CA MET A 10 0.34 -5.80 -18.01
C MET A 10 0.27 -4.88 -19.23
N ALA A 11 -0.71 -3.98 -19.30
CA ALA A 11 -0.77 -2.97 -20.35
C ALA A 11 0.49 -2.08 -20.32
N CYS A 12 0.96 -1.72 -19.13
CA CYS A 12 2.21 -0.99 -18.97
C CYS A 12 3.44 -1.79 -19.40
N ASP A 13 3.60 -2.99 -18.85
CA ASP A 13 4.76 -3.84 -19.09
C ASP A 13 4.88 -4.32 -20.55
N GLN A 14 3.77 -4.77 -21.14
CA GLN A 14 3.78 -5.45 -22.44
C GLN A 14 3.38 -4.53 -23.60
N TYR A 15 2.70 -3.41 -23.34
CA TYR A 15 2.08 -2.55 -24.36
C TYR A 15 2.38 -1.05 -24.18
N GLN A 16 3.48 -0.69 -23.51
CA GLN A 16 3.89 0.71 -23.30
C GLN A 16 2.79 1.58 -22.64
N CYS A 17 2.01 0.95 -21.76
CA CYS A 17 0.85 1.52 -21.08
C CYS A 17 -0.32 1.91 -21.99
N SER A 18 -0.38 1.39 -23.22
CA SER A 18 -1.55 1.54 -24.09
C SER A 18 -2.60 0.48 -23.77
N ILE A 19 -3.85 0.91 -23.57
CA ILE A 19 -4.97 0.02 -23.25
C ILE A 19 -5.68 -0.55 -24.49
N THR A 20 -5.52 0.09 -25.65
CA THR A 20 -6.22 -0.32 -26.87
C THR A 20 -5.64 -1.59 -27.49
N PRO A 21 -4.31 -1.73 -27.68
CA PRO A 21 -3.71 -2.94 -28.24
C PRO A 21 -4.06 -4.24 -27.49
N PRO A 22 -3.94 -4.35 -26.15
CA PRO A 22 -4.27 -5.60 -25.47
C PRO A 22 -5.75 -5.98 -25.62
N LEU A 23 -6.66 -5.01 -25.74
CA LEU A 23 -8.09 -5.27 -25.97
C LEU A 23 -8.35 -5.72 -27.40
N LEU A 24 -7.69 -5.11 -28.39
CA LEU A 24 -7.79 -5.52 -29.79
C LEU A 24 -7.20 -6.91 -30.01
N ASP A 25 -6.05 -7.22 -29.43
CA ASP A 25 -5.43 -8.55 -29.52
C ASP A 25 -6.34 -9.63 -28.94
N LEU A 26 -7.01 -9.34 -27.80
CA LEU A 26 -7.99 -10.24 -27.20
C LEU A 26 -9.26 -10.38 -28.05
N TYR A 27 -9.72 -9.31 -28.68
CA TYR A 27 -10.92 -9.30 -29.54
C TYR A 27 -10.70 -10.04 -30.87
N ASN A 28 -9.54 -9.82 -31.49
CA ASN A 28 -9.17 -10.42 -32.77
C ASN A 28 -8.69 -11.88 -32.61
N GLY A 29 -8.36 -12.30 -31.39
CA GLY A 29 -7.82 -13.64 -31.10
C GLY A 29 -6.31 -13.76 -31.30
N ASP A 30 -5.60 -12.65 -31.52
CA ASP A 30 -4.15 -12.59 -31.67
C ASP A 30 -3.41 -12.87 -30.34
N ALA A 31 -4.08 -12.59 -29.21
CA ALA A 31 -3.64 -12.99 -27.88
C ALA A 31 -4.79 -13.61 -27.08
N THR A 32 -4.44 -14.51 -26.16
CA THR A 32 -5.38 -15.00 -25.14
C THR A 32 -5.01 -14.44 -23.77
N LEU A 33 -5.95 -14.44 -22.83
CA LEU A 33 -5.67 -14.10 -21.43
C LEU A 33 -4.53 -14.97 -20.86
N LEU A 34 -4.46 -16.24 -21.28
CA LEU A 34 -3.39 -17.16 -20.89
C LEU A 34 -2.03 -16.73 -21.48
N THR A 35 -2.01 -16.25 -22.71
CA THR A 35 -0.78 -15.75 -23.34
C THR A 35 -0.24 -14.51 -22.61
N ILE A 36 -1.11 -13.57 -22.27
CA ILE A 36 -0.75 -12.36 -21.50
C ILE A 36 -0.24 -12.75 -20.10
N TRP A 37 -0.95 -13.68 -19.45
CA TRP A 37 -0.57 -14.23 -18.16
C TRP A 37 0.81 -14.91 -18.19
N ASN A 38 1.06 -15.76 -19.19
CA ASN A 38 2.32 -16.49 -19.32
C ASN A 38 3.52 -15.60 -19.62
N ARG A 39 3.30 -14.39 -20.15
CA ARG A 39 4.36 -13.38 -20.35
C ARG A 39 4.67 -12.60 -19.07
N ALA A 40 3.76 -12.55 -18.11
CA ALA A 40 3.99 -11.86 -16.85
C ALA A 40 5.14 -12.53 -16.08
N PRO A 41 6.17 -11.77 -15.64
CA PRO A 41 7.17 -12.28 -14.73
C PRO A 41 6.56 -13.04 -13.56
N SER A 42 7.06 -14.24 -13.32
CA SER A 42 6.60 -15.09 -12.23
C SER A 42 7.09 -14.59 -10.88
N PHE A 43 6.52 -15.13 -9.81
CA PHE A 43 6.99 -14.89 -8.46
C PHE A 43 8.49 -15.18 -8.31
N THR A 44 9.21 -14.31 -7.61
CA THR A 44 10.63 -14.50 -7.30
C THR A 44 10.89 -14.44 -5.80
N TRP A 45 11.81 -15.28 -5.32
CA TRP A 45 12.27 -15.24 -3.93
C TRP A 45 12.99 -13.94 -3.56
N ALA A 46 13.57 -13.25 -4.55
CA ALA A 46 14.16 -11.92 -4.35
C ALA A 46 13.08 -10.90 -3.96
N ALA A 47 11.99 -10.82 -4.73
CA ALA A 47 10.86 -9.93 -4.42
C ALA A 47 10.19 -10.29 -3.10
N ALA A 48 10.04 -11.58 -2.80
CA ALA A 48 9.52 -12.03 -1.51
C ALA A 48 10.37 -11.55 -0.33
N LYS A 49 11.70 -11.63 -0.44
CA LYS A 49 12.62 -11.10 0.58
C LYS A 49 12.51 -9.59 0.71
N ILE A 50 12.51 -8.86 -0.40
CA ILE A 50 12.36 -7.39 -0.41
C ILE A 50 11.07 -6.99 0.30
N TYR A 51 9.95 -7.62 -0.07
CA TYR A 51 8.65 -7.30 0.50
C TYR A 51 8.54 -7.71 1.98
N ALA A 52 9.10 -8.86 2.36
CA ALA A 52 9.13 -9.29 3.75
C ALA A 52 9.94 -8.31 4.63
N ILE A 53 11.10 -7.85 4.14
CA ILE A 53 11.91 -6.84 4.83
C ILE A 53 11.14 -5.54 4.94
N TRP A 54 10.49 -5.09 3.86
CA TRP A 54 9.66 -3.88 3.85
C TRP A 54 8.54 -3.93 4.90
N VAL A 55 7.71 -4.98 4.86
CA VAL A 55 6.58 -5.13 5.78
C VAL A 55 7.08 -5.25 7.22
N THR A 56 8.13 -6.04 7.47
CA THR A 56 8.71 -6.18 8.80
C THR A 56 9.25 -4.84 9.33
N PHE A 57 9.95 -4.09 8.48
CA PHE A 57 10.44 -2.76 8.83
C PHE A 57 9.28 -1.82 9.19
N GLN A 58 8.21 -1.80 8.40
CA GLN A 58 7.01 -1.01 8.70
C GLN A 58 6.32 -1.45 9.99
N VAL A 59 6.24 -2.75 10.28
CA VAL A 59 5.72 -3.26 11.56
C VAL A 59 6.57 -2.78 12.73
N VAL A 60 7.90 -2.85 12.61
CA VAL A 60 8.83 -2.39 13.65
C VAL A 60 8.68 -0.89 13.90
N LEU A 61 8.62 -0.07 12.83
CA LEU A 61 8.37 1.37 12.99
C LEU A 61 7.02 1.64 13.66
N TYR A 62 5.95 0.97 13.21
CA TYR A 62 4.62 1.16 13.76
C TYR A 62 4.52 0.77 15.24
N MET A 63 5.16 -0.34 15.65
CA MET A 63 5.00 -0.90 16.99
C MET A 63 6.05 -0.44 18.00
N CYS A 64 7.27 -0.17 17.56
CA CYS A 64 8.41 0.05 18.46
C CYS A 64 8.85 1.51 18.55
N VAL A 65 8.42 2.37 17.62
CA VAL A 65 8.87 3.76 17.54
C VAL A 65 7.74 4.67 18.02
N PRO A 66 7.79 5.21 19.25
CA PRO A 66 6.79 6.18 19.69
C PRO A 66 6.94 7.48 18.91
N ASP A 67 5.83 8.18 18.69
CA ASP A 67 5.88 9.49 18.05
C ASP A 67 6.51 10.51 18.99
N ILE A 68 7.54 11.19 18.50
CA ILE A 68 8.22 12.28 19.19
C ILE A 68 7.93 13.60 18.46
N LEU A 69 7.53 13.55 17.19
CA LEU A 69 7.25 14.72 16.38
C LEU A 69 6.13 15.58 16.94
N HIS A 70 5.09 15.01 17.57
CA HIS A 70 4.04 15.81 18.22
C HIS A 70 4.56 16.73 19.34
N LYS A 71 5.73 16.45 19.90
CA LYS A 71 6.36 17.31 20.93
C LYS A 71 7.19 18.44 20.34
N ILE A 72 7.61 18.29 19.08
CA ILE A 72 8.56 19.19 18.42
C ILE A 72 7.84 20.09 17.41
N LEU A 73 6.89 19.53 16.66
CA LEU A 73 6.22 20.21 15.55
C LEU A 73 4.94 20.91 16.05
N PRO A 74 4.89 22.25 16.03
CA PRO A 74 3.69 22.97 16.44
C PRO A 74 2.54 22.69 15.46
N GLY A 75 1.37 22.37 16.00
CA GLY A 75 0.15 22.09 15.22
C GLY A 75 0.06 20.67 14.66
N TYR A 76 1.10 19.84 14.78
CA TYR A 76 1.01 18.42 14.44
C TYR A 76 0.34 17.63 15.58
N VAL A 77 -0.67 16.83 15.24
CA VAL A 77 -1.40 15.98 16.19
C VAL A 77 -0.96 14.52 15.99
N GLY A 78 0.05 14.11 16.75
CA GLY A 78 0.57 12.73 16.77
C GLY A 78 0.55 12.11 18.17
N GLY A 79 1.26 11.01 18.38
CA GLY A 79 1.31 10.26 19.65
C GLY A 79 0.04 9.49 19.94
N VAL A 80 -0.22 9.19 21.22
CA VAL A 80 -1.41 8.41 21.61
C VAL A 80 -2.68 9.25 21.44
N GLN A 81 -3.53 8.86 20.50
CA GLN A 81 -4.81 9.49 20.20
C GLN A 81 -5.99 8.51 20.40
N ASP A 82 -7.15 9.06 20.75
CA ASP A 82 -8.39 8.29 20.90
C ASP A 82 -9.13 8.18 19.55
N GLY A 83 -9.45 6.94 19.18
CA GLY A 83 -10.30 6.63 18.02
C GLY A 83 -11.76 7.03 18.22
N ALA A 84 -12.60 6.74 17.23
CA ALA A 84 -14.05 6.89 17.42
C ALA A 84 -14.62 5.83 18.36
N ARG A 85 -15.79 6.12 18.93
CA ARG A 85 -16.55 5.17 19.73
C ARG A 85 -17.15 4.12 18.80
N THR A 86 -16.87 2.85 19.06
CA THR A 86 -17.44 1.73 18.30
C THR A 86 -18.93 1.55 18.62
N PRO A 87 -19.70 0.79 17.81
CA PRO A 87 -21.08 0.46 18.12
C PRO A 87 -21.30 -0.18 19.50
N ALA A 88 -20.37 -1.02 19.96
CA ALA A 88 -20.38 -1.59 21.32
C ALA A 88 -19.91 -0.61 22.41
N GLY A 89 -19.52 0.61 22.03
CA GLY A 89 -19.15 1.68 22.95
C GLY A 89 -17.67 1.72 23.34
N LEU A 90 -16.81 0.88 22.74
CA LEU A 90 -15.37 0.87 22.97
C LEU A 90 -14.70 2.11 22.36
N ILE A 91 -13.70 2.67 23.04
CA ILE A 91 -12.84 3.73 22.49
C ILE A 91 -11.41 3.18 22.45
N ASN A 92 -10.96 2.91 21.23
CA ASN A 92 -9.62 2.38 21.00
C ASN A 92 -8.57 3.49 21.04
N LYS A 93 -7.40 3.21 21.61
CA LYS A 93 -6.23 4.08 21.55
C LYS A 93 -5.32 3.69 20.39
N TYR A 94 -4.74 4.69 19.74
CA TYR A 94 -3.86 4.54 18.58
C TYR A 94 -2.59 5.34 18.80
N GLU A 95 -1.44 4.76 18.50
CA GLU A 95 -0.19 5.52 18.40
C GLU A 95 -0.09 6.10 16.97
N VAL A 96 -0.26 7.41 16.85
CA VAL A 96 -0.21 8.15 15.58
C VAL A 96 1.23 8.60 15.36
N ASN A 97 2.00 7.80 14.63
CA ASN A 97 3.43 8.02 14.36
C ASN A 97 3.78 7.98 12.87
N GLY A 98 2.80 8.09 11.97
CA GLY A 98 2.95 7.86 10.54
C GLY A 98 3.89 8.86 9.88
N LEU A 99 3.84 10.13 10.26
CA LEU A 99 4.77 11.15 9.77
C LEU A 99 6.22 10.79 10.14
N GLN A 100 6.45 10.35 11.37
CA GLN A 100 7.77 9.93 11.82
C GLN A 100 8.25 8.67 11.08
N CYS A 101 7.37 7.68 10.90
CA CYS A 101 7.66 6.48 10.11
C CYS A 101 8.03 6.83 8.66
N TRP A 102 7.29 7.75 8.05
CA TRP A 102 7.53 8.22 6.68
C TRP A 102 8.89 8.92 6.58
N ILE A 103 9.20 9.85 7.50
CA ILE A 103 10.49 10.57 7.51
C ILE A 103 11.65 9.60 7.66
N ILE A 104 11.60 8.69 8.64
CA ILE A 104 12.67 7.69 8.85
C ILE A 104 12.87 6.86 7.57
N THR A 105 11.78 6.39 6.98
CA THR A 105 11.81 5.58 5.76
C THR A 105 12.46 6.34 4.59
N HIS A 106 12.09 7.60 4.36
CA HIS A 106 12.58 8.40 3.23
C HIS A 106 14.01 8.88 3.43
N VAL A 107 14.39 9.24 4.65
CA VAL A 107 15.78 9.59 4.99
C VAL A 107 16.69 8.38 4.73
N LEU A 108 16.27 7.18 5.15
CA LEU A 108 17.05 5.95 4.89
C LEU A 108 17.12 5.63 3.40
N TRP A 109 16.04 5.82 2.64
CA TRP A 109 16.04 5.62 1.19
C TRP A 109 17.01 6.57 0.48
N VAL A 110 16.96 7.87 0.79
CA VAL A 110 17.86 8.89 0.23
C VAL A 110 19.30 8.63 0.66
N ALA A 111 19.53 8.29 1.93
CA ALA A 111 20.87 7.96 2.42
C ALA A 111 21.44 6.72 1.73
N ASN A 112 20.60 5.70 1.45
CA ASN A 112 20.99 4.56 0.65
C ASN A 112 21.36 4.96 -0.78
N ALA A 113 20.53 5.78 -1.43
CA ALA A 113 20.75 6.20 -2.82
C ALA A 113 22.02 7.05 -3.00
N GLN A 114 22.37 7.89 -2.02
CA GLN A 114 23.46 8.86 -2.12
C GLN A 114 24.77 8.44 -1.46
N TYR A 115 24.72 7.59 -0.43
CA TYR A 115 25.91 7.27 0.38
C TYR A 115 26.16 5.78 0.56
N PHE A 116 25.16 5.00 1.00
CA PHE A 116 25.42 3.62 1.42
C PHE A 116 25.46 2.62 0.26
N HIS A 117 24.65 2.84 -0.78
CA HIS A 117 24.55 1.97 -1.96
C HIS A 117 24.33 0.48 -1.62
N TRP A 118 23.57 0.18 -0.57
CA TRP A 118 23.25 -1.20 -0.17
C TRP A 118 22.33 -1.90 -1.17
N PHE A 119 21.48 -1.14 -1.87
CA PHE A 119 20.62 -1.64 -2.94
C PHE A 119 20.33 -0.54 -3.97
N SER A 120 19.94 -0.94 -5.20
CA SER A 120 19.62 0.00 -6.27
C SER A 120 18.37 0.84 -5.95
N PRO A 121 18.37 2.15 -6.20
CA PRO A 121 17.16 2.98 -6.14
C PRO A 121 16.04 2.52 -7.10
N THR A 122 16.36 1.71 -8.11
CA THR A 122 15.39 1.12 -9.06
C THR A 122 14.78 -0.20 -8.57
N ILE A 123 15.19 -0.70 -7.38
CA ILE A 123 14.84 -2.05 -6.90
C ILE A 123 13.34 -2.37 -6.92
N ILE A 124 12.49 -1.37 -6.69
CA ILE A 124 11.03 -1.55 -6.67
C ILE A 124 10.52 -1.80 -8.09
N ILE A 125 10.81 -0.92 -9.05
CA ILE A 125 10.32 -1.12 -10.43
C ILE A 125 10.98 -2.32 -11.11
N ASP A 126 12.25 -2.60 -10.82
CA ASP A 126 12.93 -3.78 -11.37
C ASP A 126 12.30 -5.10 -10.89
N ASN A 127 11.57 -5.07 -9.78
CA ASN A 127 10.83 -6.22 -9.23
C ASN A 127 9.32 -5.99 -9.24
N TRP A 128 8.79 -5.08 -10.06
CA TRP A 128 7.41 -4.59 -9.95
C TRP A 128 6.35 -5.69 -10.01
N ILE A 129 6.42 -6.56 -11.01
CA ILE A 129 5.45 -7.65 -11.20
C ILE A 129 5.65 -8.78 -10.17
N PRO A 130 6.87 -9.23 -9.86
CA PRO A 130 7.09 -10.12 -8.71
C PRO A 130 6.56 -9.57 -7.38
N LEU A 131 6.66 -8.25 -7.14
CA LEU A 131 6.09 -7.58 -5.96
C LEU A 131 4.56 -7.55 -5.99
N LEU A 132 3.93 -7.43 -7.17
CA LEU A 132 2.47 -7.56 -7.32
C LEU A 132 1.96 -8.91 -6.80
N TRP A 133 2.69 -10.00 -7.04
CA TRP A 133 2.34 -11.30 -6.48
C TRP A 133 2.47 -11.32 -4.96
N CYS A 134 3.54 -10.74 -4.42
CA CYS A 134 3.78 -10.68 -2.97
C CYS A 134 2.69 -9.88 -2.24
N THR A 135 2.28 -8.74 -2.81
CA THR A 135 1.23 -7.88 -2.24
C THR A 135 -0.14 -8.53 -2.31
N ASN A 136 -0.44 -9.26 -3.40
CA ASN A 136 -1.66 -10.08 -3.50
C ASN A 136 -1.67 -11.16 -2.42
N ILE A 137 -0.59 -11.93 -2.27
CA ILE A 137 -0.48 -12.97 -1.24
C ILE A 137 -0.73 -12.37 0.14
N LEU A 138 -0.12 -11.23 0.47
CA LEU A 138 -0.34 -10.58 1.75
C LEU A 138 -1.78 -10.10 1.91
N GLY A 139 -2.35 -9.43 0.91
CA GLY A 139 -3.74 -8.95 0.93
C GLY A 139 -4.74 -10.08 1.19
N TYR A 140 -4.59 -11.23 0.52
CA TYR A 140 -5.42 -12.40 0.79
C TYR A 140 -5.12 -13.03 2.16
N ALA A 141 -3.86 -13.10 2.58
CA ALA A 141 -3.46 -13.67 3.87
C ALA A 141 -4.03 -12.87 5.05
N VAL A 142 -3.94 -11.54 5.03
CA VAL A 142 -4.39 -10.68 6.13
C VAL A 142 -5.91 -10.65 6.25
N SER A 143 -6.60 -10.70 5.11
CA SER A 143 -8.06 -10.77 5.03
C SER A 143 -8.57 -12.13 5.55
N THR A 144 -7.89 -13.21 5.18
CA THR A 144 -8.18 -14.56 5.67
C THR A 144 -7.89 -14.68 7.16
N PHE A 145 -6.79 -14.10 7.63
CA PHE A 145 -6.48 -14.02 9.04
C PHE A 145 -7.55 -13.26 9.82
N ALA A 146 -7.94 -12.06 9.37
CA ALA A 146 -9.00 -11.28 10.02
C ALA A 146 -10.34 -12.01 10.04
N PHE A 147 -10.69 -12.69 8.94
CA PHE A 147 -11.90 -13.52 8.87
C PHE A 147 -11.86 -14.66 9.90
N ILE A 148 -10.79 -15.46 9.95
CA ILE A 148 -10.63 -16.56 10.91
C ILE A 148 -10.62 -16.02 12.35
N LYS A 149 -9.87 -14.96 12.59
CA LYS A 149 -9.77 -14.29 13.89
C LYS A 149 -11.14 -13.90 14.43
N ALA A 150 -12.02 -13.37 13.57
CA ALA A 150 -13.36 -12.95 13.98
C ALA A 150 -14.22 -14.11 14.54
N TYR A 151 -13.97 -15.36 14.10
CA TYR A 151 -14.65 -16.54 14.64
C TYR A 151 -13.97 -17.13 15.88
N LEU A 152 -12.65 -17.06 15.98
CA LEU A 152 -11.89 -17.79 17.00
C LEU A 152 -11.52 -16.91 18.21
N PHE A 153 -11.10 -15.67 17.97
CA PHE A 153 -10.61 -14.74 19.00
C PHE A 153 -10.81 -13.27 18.56
N PRO A 154 -12.07 -12.82 18.40
CA PRO A 154 -12.35 -11.41 18.09
C PRO A 154 -11.85 -10.50 19.23
N THR A 155 -11.36 -9.31 18.88
CA THR A 155 -10.88 -8.29 19.83
C THR A 155 -12.03 -7.77 20.67
N ASN A 156 -13.20 -7.56 20.05
CA ASN A 156 -14.45 -7.31 20.76
C ASN A 156 -15.60 -8.08 20.05
N PRO A 157 -16.13 -9.16 20.65
CA PRO A 157 -17.23 -9.93 20.08
C PRO A 157 -18.50 -9.09 19.82
N GLU A 158 -18.75 -8.06 20.63
CA GLU A 158 -19.95 -7.21 20.51
C GLU A 158 -19.91 -6.30 19.27
N ASP A 159 -18.72 -6.05 18.73
CA ASP A 159 -18.52 -5.26 17.50
C ASP A 159 -18.46 -6.17 16.24
N CYS A 160 -18.61 -7.49 16.39
CA CYS A 160 -18.65 -8.40 15.26
C CYS A 160 -20.03 -8.43 14.59
N LYS A 161 -20.07 -8.44 13.25
CA LYS A 161 -21.30 -8.55 12.47
C LYS A 161 -21.25 -9.75 11.53
N PHE A 162 -22.23 -10.64 11.67
CA PHE A 162 -22.40 -11.82 10.82
C PHE A 162 -23.68 -11.69 10.00
N THR A 163 -23.56 -11.83 8.67
CA THR A 163 -24.69 -11.65 7.73
C THR A 163 -25.31 -12.96 7.22
N GLY A 164 -24.82 -14.11 7.68
CA GLY A 164 -25.20 -15.44 7.18
C GLY A 164 -24.61 -15.78 5.80
N ASN A 165 -24.06 -14.81 5.06
CA ASN A 165 -23.36 -15.03 3.79
C ASN A 165 -21.83 -15.01 4.00
N ILE A 166 -21.20 -16.16 3.79
CA ILE A 166 -19.75 -16.33 4.00
C ILE A 166 -18.91 -15.44 3.08
N PHE A 167 -19.32 -15.27 1.82
CA PHE A 167 -18.60 -14.46 0.85
C PHE A 167 -18.69 -12.97 1.20
N TYR A 168 -19.87 -12.51 1.62
CA TYR A 168 -20.06 -11.14 2.06
C TYR A 168 -19.26 -10.85 3.33
N ASN A 169 -19.30 -11.74 4.32
CA ASN A 169 -18.52 -11.62 5.54
C ASN A 169 -17.00 -11.59 5.27
N TYR A 170 -16.51 -12.37 4.31
CA TYR A 170 -15.09 -12.31 3.89
C TYR A 170 -14.75 -11.00 3.18
N MET A 171 -15.62 -10.55 2.28
CA MET A 171 -15.45 -9.33 1.49
C MET A 171 -15.43 -8.08 2.38
N MET A 172 -16.49 -7.89 3.17
CA MET A 172 -16.72 -6.68 3.98
C MET A 172 -16.11 -6.77 5.37
N GLY A 173 -15.74 -7.95 5.83
CA GLY A 173 -15.22 -8.17 7.18
C GLY A 173 -16.31 -8.44 8.20
N ILE A 174 -15.95 -9.18 9.24
CA ILE A 174 -16.82 -9.51 10.37
C ILE A 174 -16.46 -8.69 11.59
N GLU A 175 -15.16 -8.53 11.84
CA GLU A 175 -14.64 -7.80 12.98
C GLU A 175 -14.44 -6.33 12.63
N PHE A 176 -14.89 -5.45 13.52
CA PHE A 176 -14.91 -4.02 13.24
C PHE A 176 -13.51 -3.44 13.15
N ASN A 177 -12.71 -3.54 14.22
CA ASN A 177 -11.30 -3.13 14.24
C ASN A 177 -10.46 -4.29 14.77
N PRO A 178 -10.03 -5.24 13.91
CA PRO A 178 -9.21 -6.35 14.36
C PRO A 178 -7.88 -5.87 14.88
N ARG A 179 -7.50 -6.36 16.08
CA ARG A 179 -6.23 -6.04 16.73
C ARG A 179 -5.44 -7.26 17.17
N ILE A 180 -4.12 -7.14 17.13
CA ILE A 180 -3.21 -8.03 17.87
C ILE A 180 -2.73 -7.27 19.11
N GLY A 181 -3.04 -7.83 20.29
CA GLY A 181 -2.81 -7.15 21.54
C GLY A 181 -3.56 -5.81 21.62
N LYS A 182 -3.00 -4.86 22.38
CA LYS A 182 -3.64 -3.55 22.58
C LYS A 182 -3.39 -2.57 21.43
N TRP A 183 -2.25 -2.68 20.75
CA TRP A 183 -1.70 -1.60 19.94
C TRP A 183 -1.70 -1.86 18.44
N PHE A 184 -1.56 -3.11 17.99
CA PHE A 184 -1.50 -3.39 16.56
C PHE A 184 -2.91 -3.40 15.97
N ASP A 185 -3.29 -2.34 15.27
CA ASP A 185 -4.57 -2.22 14.58
C ASP A 185 -4.40 -2.41 13.07
N PHE A 186 -5.13 -3.39 12.51
CA PHE A 186 -4.94 -3.79 11.11
C PHE A 186 -5.31 -2.66 10.15
N LYS A 187 -6.38 -1.92 10.41
CA LYS A 187 -6.84 -0.88 9.49
C LYS A 187 -5.84 0.26 9.40
N LEU A 188 -5.43 0.79 10.55
CA LEU A 188 -4.48 1.89 10.58
C LEU A 188 -3.12 1.45 10.02
N PHE A 189 -2.67 0.23 10.37
CA PHE A 189 -1.41 -0.29 9.88
C PHE A 189 -1.40 -0.44 8.36
N PHE A 190 -2.32 -1.21 7.78
CA PHE A 190 -2.29 -1.55 6.35
C PHE A 190 -2.50 -0.34 5.44
N ASN A 191 -3.44 0.54 5.80
CA ASN A 191 -3.69 1.75 5.05
C ASN A 191 -2.46 2.67 5.04
N GLY A 192 -1.96 3.03 6.23
CA GLY A 192 -0.90 4.02 6.36
C GLY A 192 0.49 3.49 6.01
N ARG A 193 0.90 2.35 6.57
CA ARG A 193 2.30 1.94 6.62
C ARG A 193 2.76 1.24 5.33
N PRO A 194 2.43 -0.03 5.04
CA PRO A 194 2.93 -0.70 3.85
C PRO A 194 2.32 -0.15 2.55
N GLY A 195 1.16 0.53 2.60
CA GLY A 195 0.48 1.14 1.46
C GLY A 195 0.95 2.57 1.17
N ILE A 196 0.48 3.56 1.95
CA ILE A 196 0.72 4.98 1.69
C ILE A 196 2.21 5.38 1.78
N VAL A 197 3.00 4.84 2.73
CA VAL A 197 4.46 5.12 2.74
C VAL A 197 5.14 4.55 1.50
N ALA A 198 4.72 3.37 1.03
CA ALA A 198 5.30 2.77 -0.17
C ALA A 198 5.01 3.59 -1.43
N TRP A 199 3.86 4.27 -1.50
CA TRP A 199 3.47 5.10 -2.65
C TRP A 199 4.60 6.06 -3.07
N THR A 200 5.11 6.87 -2.15
CA THR A 200 6.16 7.83 -2.48
C THR A 200 7.51 7.15 -2.79
N LEU A 201 7.83 6.01 -2.17
CA LEU A 201 9.01 5.22 -2.55
C LEU A 201 8.92 4.61 -3.96
N ILE A 202 7.74 4.12 -4.34
CA ILE A 202 7.47 3.59 -5.68
C ILE A 202 7.72 4.70 -6.71
N ASN A 203 7.19 5.90 -6.49
CA ASN A 203 7.43 7.04 -7.39
C ASN A 203 8.90 7.45 -7.48
N LEU A 204 9.62 7.45 -6.35
CA LEU A 204 11.06 7.70 -6.35
C LEU A 204 11.83 6.63 -7.13
N SER A 205 11.41 5.37 -7.04
CA SER A 205 12.00 4.28 -7.84
C SER A 205 11.71 4.44 -9.33
N TYR A 206 10.54 4.95 -9.71
CA TYR A 206 10.20 5.29 -11.08
C TYR A 206 11.04 6.45 -11.63
N ALA A 207 11.21 7.51 -10.85
CA ALA A 207 12.10 8.61 -11.22
C ALA A 207 13.56 8.15 -11.38
N ALA A 208 14.03 7.30 -10.46
CA ALA A 208 15.36 6.70 -10.57
C ALA A 208 15.50 5.84 -11.83
N LYS A 209 14.47 5.09 -12.21
CA LYS A 209 14.48 4.29 -13.43
C LYS A 209 14.45 5.13 -14.69
N GLN A 210 13.70 6.22 -14.71
CA GLN A 210 13.71 7.16 -15.81
C GLN A 210 15.11 7.79 -15.98
N GLN A 211 15.76 8.15 -14.87
CA GLN A 211 17.15 8.61 -14.86
C GLN A 211 18.13 7.55 -15.39
N GLU A 212 17.97 6.28 -15.01
CA GLU A 212 18.79 5.16 -15.50
C GLU A 212 18.62 4.94 -17.01
N LEU A 213 17.39 4.96 -17.51
CA LEU A 213 17.07 4.65 -18.91
C LEU A 213 17.41 5.78 -19.88
N TYR A 214 17.18 7.03 -19.48
CA TYR A 214 17.26 8.19 -20.38
C TYR A 214 18.35 9.20 -20.00
N GLY A 215 19.00 9.04 -18.85
CA GLY A 215 20.02 9.98 -18.35
C GLY A 215 19.46 11.27 -17.77
N TYR A 216 18.14 11.43 -17.68
CA TYR A 216 17.46 12.57 -17.06
C TYR A 216 16.07 12.17 -16.53
N VAL A 217 15.52 12.99 -15.63
CA VAL A 217 14.13 12.89 -15.15
C VAL A 217 13.31 14.02 -15.79
N THR A 218 12.13 13.70 -16.34
CA THR A 218 11.29 14.68 -17.02
C THR A 218 10.55 15.61 -16.06
N ASN A 219 10.16 16.81 -16.51
CA ASN A 219 9.39 17.74 -15.69
C ASN A 219 8.06 17.13 -15.23
N SER A 220 7.38 16.39 -16.11
CA SER A 220 6.16 15.64 -15.78
C SER A 220 6.39 14.61 -14.67
N MET A 221 7.50 13.86 -14.69
CA MET A 221 7.82 12.90 -13.62
C MET A 221 8.08 13.60 -12.29
N ILE A 222 8.82 14.71 -12.31
CA ILE A 222 9.06 15.54 -11.12
C ILE A 222 7.73 16.07 -10.56
N LEU A 223 6.86 16.59 -11.43
CA LEU A 223 5.56 17.13 -11.03
C LEU A 223 4.68 16.08 -10.37
N VAL A 224 4.57 14.88 -10.95
CA VAL A 224 3.81 13.76 -10.36
C VAL A 224 4.37 13.39 -8.99
N ASN A 225 5.70 13.25 -8.87
CA ASN A 225 6.36 12.94 -7.60
C ASN A 225 6.07 14.00 -6.53
N VAL A 226 6.22 15.29 -6.87
CA VAL A 226 6.02 16.39 -5.93
C VAL A 226 4.56 16.49 -5.49
N LEU A 227 3.61 16.47 -6.43
CA LEU A 227 2.18 16.58 -6.10
C LEU A 227 1.70 15.41 -5.25
N GLN A 228 2.11 14.19 -5.59
CA GLN A 228 1.75 13.00 -4.80
C GLN A 228 2.46 12.99 -3.43
N ALA A 229 3.70 13.48 -3.34
CA ALA A 229 4.40 13.63 -2.06
C ALA A 229 3.73 14.67 -1.15
N ILE A 230 3.27 15.81 -1.69
CA ILE A 230 2.49 16.80 -0.93
C ILE A 230 1.22 16.16 -0.38
N TYR A 231 0.50 15.41 -1.22
CA TYR A 231 -0.72 14.71 -0.78
C TYR A 231 -0.43 13.71 0.35
N VAL A 232 0.60 12.88 0.20
CA VAL A 232 0.97 11.87 1.21
C VAL A 232 1.47 12.52 2.51
N LEU A 233 2.23 13.61 2.41
CA LEU A 233 2.67 14.37 3.58
C LEU A 233 1.50 15.03 4.31
N ASP A 234 0.54 15.60 3.58
CA ASP A 234 -0.68 16.16 4.17
C ASP A 234 -1.50 15.09 4.90
N PHE A 235 -1.62 13.90 4.31
CA PHE A 235 -2.23 12.74 4.97
C PHE A 235 -1.52 12.41 6.29
N PHE A 236 -0.19 12.29 6.31
CA PHE A 236 0.54 11.92 7.53
C PHE A 236 0.60 13.05 8.56
N TRP A 237 0.59 14.31 8.13
CA TRP A 237 0.44 15.45 9.03
C TRP A 237 -0.91 15.43 9.74
N ASN A 238 -1.96 15.01 9.02
CA ASN A 238 -3.32 14.93 9.53
C ASN A 238 -3.76 13.49 9.90
N GLU A 239 -2.83 12.57 10.16
CA GLU A 239 -3.14 11.15 10.37
C GLU A 239 -4.15 10.93 11.53
N ALA A 240 -4.12 11.77 12.57
CA ALA A 240 -5.09 11.69 13.66
C ALA A 240 -6.55 11.90 13.20
N TRP A 241 -6.78 12.67 12.13
CA TRP A 241 -8.11 12.86 11.53
C TRP A 241 -8.58 11.59 10.82
N TYR A 242 -7.65 10.77 10.31
CA TYR A 242 -7.98 9.49 9.70
C TYR A 242 -8.69 8.55 10.69
N LEU A 243 -8.42 8.67 11.99
CA LEU A 243 -9.14 7.91 13.03
C LEU A 243 -10.64 8.22 13.13
N LYS A 244 -11.12 9.23 12.38
CA LYS A 244 -12.51 9.68 12.31
C LYS A 244 -13.16 9.42 10.94
N THR A 245 -12.47 8.76 10.02
CA THR A 245 -12.99 8.45 8.67
C THR A 245 -13.87 7.21 8.66
N ILE A 246 -14.54 6.97 7.52
CA ILE A 246 -15.45 5.83 7.34
C ILE A 246 -14.74 4.48 7.53
N ASP A 247 -13.53 4.34 7.01
CA ASP A 247 -12.73 3.11 7.08
C ASP A 247 -12.51 2.67 8.53
N ILE A 248 -12.17 3.61 9.43
CA ILE A 248 -11.94 3.32 10.85
C ILE A 248 -13.27 3.23 11.63
N CYS A 249 -14.23 4.11 11.33
CA CYS A 249 -15.39 4.36 12.20
C CYS A 249 -16.69 3.67 11.78
N HIS A 250 -16.73 3.03 10.60
CA HIS A 250 -17.99 2.49 10.06
C HIS A 250 -17.80 1.15 9.35
N ASP A 251 -16.71 0.99 8.61
CA ASP A 251 -16.46 -0.25 7.88
C ASP A 251 -15.90 -1.35 8.78
N HIS A 252 -16.13 -2.61 8.42
CA HIS A 252 -15.46 -3.75 9.03
C HIS A 252 -14.20 -4.08 8.23
N PHE A 253 -13.21 -4.74 8.85
CA PHE A 253 -11.99 -5.10 8.12
C PHE A 253 -12.13 -6.47 7.48
N GLY A 254 -12.32 -6.47 6.16
CA GLY A 254 -12.36 -7.67 5.32
C GLY A 254 -11.42 -7.57 4.12
N TRP A 255 -11.66 -8.41 3.12
CA TRP A 255 -10.86 -8.43 1.89
C TRP A 255 -10.85 -7.10 1.15
N TYR A 256 -11.96 -6.35 1.16
CA TYR A 256 -12.04 -5.05 0.51
C TYR A 256 -10.95 -4.08 1.00
N LEU A 257 -10.83 -3.89 2.31
CA LEU A 257 -9.80 -3.03 2.91
C LEU A 257 -8.42 -3.71 2.86
N GLY A 258 -8.31 -4.97 3.29
CA GLY A 258 -7.02 -5.67 3.38
C GLY A 258 -6.31 -5.82 2.03
N TRP A 259 -7.03 -6.20 0.97
CA TRP A 259 -6.47 -6.27 -0.38
C TRP A 259 -6.35 -4.89 -1.03
N GLY A 260 -7.31 -3.99 -0.78
CA GLY A 260 -7.29 -2.62 -1.29
C GLY A 260 -6.03 -1.85 -0.87
N ASP A 261 -5.73 -1.86 0.43
CA ASP A 261 -4.56 -1.17 0.99
C ASP A 261 -3.24 -1.80 0.50
N CYS A 262 -3.19 -3.13 0.37
CA CYS A 262 -1.95 -3.83 -0.05
C CYS A 262 -1.67 -3.73 -1.55
N VAL A 263 -2.72 -3.72 -2.39
CA VAL A 263 -2.59 -3.92 -3.85
C VAL A 263 -3.20 -2.76 -4.63
N TRP A 264 -4.45 -2.39 -4.37
CA TRP A 264 -5.11 -1.37 -5.18
C TRP A 264 -4.39 -0.02 -5.09
N LEU A 265 -4.13 0.44 -3.87
CA LEU A 265 -3.49 1.72 -3.62
C LEU A 265 -2.10 1.80 -4.28
N PRO A 266 -1.11 0.94 -3.93
CA PRO A 266 0.25 1.11 -4.44
C PRO A 266 0.36 0.88 -5.95
N PHE A 267 -0.49 0.09 -6.59
CA PHE A 267 -0.37 -0.23 -8.02
C PHE A 267 -1.21 0.66 -8.94
N LEU A 268 -2.33 1.22 -8.47
CA LEU A 268 -3.15 2.10 -9.30
C LEU A 268 -2.86 3.59 -9.05
N TYR A 269 -2.51 3.99 -7.83
CA TYR A 269 -2.27 5.41 -7.53
C TYR A 269 -0.92 5.90 -8.07
N THR A 270 -0.05 4.97 -8.46
CA THR A 270 1.28 5.22 -9.01
C THR A 270 1.33 5.06 -10.54
N LEU A 271 0.20 4.74 -11.19
CA LEU A 271 0.16 4.48 -12.65
C LEU A 271 0.70 5.63 -13.49
N GLN A 272 0.54 6.88 -13.04
CA GLN A 272 1.05 8.06 -13.74
C GLN A 272 2.58 8.02 -13.77
N GLY A 273 3.21 7.69 -12.65
CA GLY A 273 4.66 7.52 -12.59
C GLY A 273 5.11 6.34 -13.45
N LEU A 274 4.43 5.19 -13.38
CA LEU A 274 4.76 4.02 -14.21
C LEU A 274 4.66 4.34 -15.70
N TYR A 275 3.60 5.05 -16.11
CA TYR A 275 3.42 5.52 -17.48
C TYR A 275 4.59 6.37 -17.96
N LEU A 276 5.04 7.31 -17.13
CA LEU A 276 6.12 8.24 -17.46
C LEU A 276 7.50 7.57 -17.53
N VAL A 277 7.69 6.40 -16.91
CA VAL A 277 8.91 5.60 -17.11
C VAL A 277 8.98 5.11 -18.55
N TYR A 278 7.88 4.64 -19.13
CA TYR A 278 7.85 4.16 -20.52
C TYR A 278 7.64 5.27 -21.55
N ASN A 279 7.05 6.39 -21.12
CA ASN A 279 6.69 7.53 -21.96
C ASN A 279 7.29 8.82 -21.36
N PRO A 280 8.56 9.15 -21.62
CA PRO A 280 9.24 10.31 -21.04
C PRO A 280 8.74 11.63 -21.67
N ILE A 281 7.56 12.07 -21.25
CA ILE A 281 6.95 13.34 -21.63
C ILE A 281 7.52 14.45 -20.75
N GLN A 282 7.82 15.61 -21.35
CA GLN A 282 8.26 16.82 -20.64
C GLN A 282 7.08 17.48 -19.94
#